data_AF-A0A317AMM5-F1
#
_entry.id   AF-A0A317AMM5-F1
#
_cell.length_a   1.000
_cell.length_b   1.000
_cell.length_c   1.000
_cell.angle_alpha   90.00
_cell.angle_beta   90.00
_cell.angle_gamma   90.00
#
_symmetry.space_group_name_H-M   'P 1'
#
loop_
_entity.id
_entity.type
_entity.pdbx_description
1 polymer ?
#
loop_
_entity_poly.entity_id
_entity_poly.type
_entity_poly.pdbx_seq_one_letter_code
_entity_poly.pdbx_strand_id
1 'polypeptide(L)'
;MTTFTTRDATVTLRDQSDYTGWMLQLQARCIAHNIWDKIDPKTTTQPLRRPTDLRIPILADYQAASGIEEPGRLSELSNSGQKAFKEDLEYYRMSMEQYKSDRHQYEKEQSSFQHIMTLIQSSVSPHLLRTCCLPDKTLREWIINLKLTVGVSDRTEKERARERYLASLKPMRTPNQWDTWLAEYDQAATEAEVYSVPEVSQLDAMSKDFLVAVQKTAPIWAVNFQENGRWAAGMSRKEMMNRFREHMMMHHPLFRSGKHKAAMAAYDESTHDDTTLAGGASYQPLRGTPSSGVTAPSTNLNPGNTSQTKYRGRPRKQPQTSQAMRKPAQKRSSAQSEGTTSGQKCPACYQYHELRACYYVNPDLAPEWWTPNEATNELVQFKYPVHARQL
;
A
#
# COMPACT_ATOMS: atom_id res chain seq x y z
N MET A 1 -12.54 -15.82 9.28
CA MET A 1 -11.44 -14.83 9.28
C MET A 1 -11.63 -13.91 8.09
N THR A 2 -12.27 -12.76 8.31
CA THR A 2 -12.47 -11.72 7.31
C THR A 2 -11.17 -10.92 7.18
N THR A 3 -10.48 -11.10 6.06
CA THR A 3 -9.31 -10.29 5.71
C THR A 3 -9.80 -8.91 5.28
N PHE A 4 -9.59 -7.91 6.13
CA PHE A 4 -9.73 -6.51 5.73
C PHE A 4 -8.67 -6.21 4.67
N THR A 5 -9.09 -6.19 3.41
CA THR A 5 -8.30 -5.64 2.30
C THR A 5 -8.46 -4.14 2.29
N THR A 6 -7.85 -3.46 3.27
CA THR A 6 -7.64 -2.02 3.18
C THR A 6 -6.67 -1.81 2.02
N ARG A 7 -7.16 -1.23 0.92
CA ARG A 7 -6.28 -0.70 -0.13
C ARG A 7 -5.55 0.51 0.45
N ASP A 8 -4.50 0.26 1.22
CA ASP A 8 -3.58 1.32 1.61
C ASP A 8 -2.99 1.90 0.33
N ALA A 9 -3.19 3.21 0.13
CA ALA A 9 -2.54 3.94 -0.94
C ALA A 9 -1.04 3.71 -0.79
N THR A 10 -0.48 2.88 -1.67
CA THR A 10 0.94 2.51 -1.59
C THR A 10 1.73 3.74 -2.00
N VAL A 11 2.42 4.35 -1.04
CA VAL A 11 3.25 5.53 -1.30
C VAL A 11 4.35 5.09 -2.26
N THR A 12 4.47 5.78 -3.39
CA THR A 12 5.53 5.51 -4.35
C THR A 12 6.70 6.45 -4.08
N LEU A 13 7.86 5.91 -3.74
CA LEU A 13 9.08 6.67 -3.52
C LEU A 13 9.59 7.24 -4.84
N ARG A 14 9.35 8.53 -5.06
CA ARG A 14 9.88 9.29 -6.21
C ARG A 14 10.97 10.26 -5.80
N ASP A 15 10.78 10.90 -4.65
CA ASP A 15 11.66 11.96 -4.16
C ASP A 15 11.69 12.01 -2.62
N GLN A 16 12.29 13.08 -2.10
CA GLN A 16 12.45 13.32 -0.67
C GLN A 16 11.14 13.52 0.08
N SER A 17 10.09 13.98 -0.58
CA SER A 17 8.80 14.20 0.07
C SER A 17 8.07 12.88 0.36
N ASP A 18 8.25 11.89 -0.51
CA ASP A 18 7.61 10.58 -0.38
C ASP A 18 8.34 9.65 0.62
N TYR A 19 9.61 9.92 0.94
CA TYR A 19 10.46 9.00 1.72
C TYR A 19 9.93 8.68 3.10
N THR A 20 9.53 9.67 3.90
CA THR A 20 9.09 9.45 5.28
C THR A 20 7.85 8.56 5.32
N GLY A 21 6.85 8.84 4.47
CA GLY A 21 5.63 8.04 4.37
C GLY A 21 5.89 6.63 3.85
N TRP A 22 6.71 6.52 2.80
CA TRP A 22 7.14 5.24 2.24
C TRP A 22 7.88 4.37 3.25
N MET A 23 8.82 4.98 4.00
CA MET A 23 9.63 4.30 5.00
C MET A 23 8.76 3.78 6.15
N LEU A 24 7.77 4.55 6.60
CA LEU A 24 6.82 4.12 7.62
C LEU A 24 5.98 2.93 7.15
N GLN A 25 5.50 2.95 5.90
CA GLN A 25 4.78 1.82 5.32
C GLN A 25 5.65 0.57 5.19
N LEU A 26 6.91 0.74 4.77
CA LEU A 26 7.87 -0.35 4.68
C LEU A 26 8.14 -0.95 6.07
N GLN A 27 8.40 -0.11 7.06
CA GLN A 27 8.66 -0.54 8.44
C GLN A 27 7.47 -1.31 9.02
N ALA A 28 6.24 -0.79 8.87
CA ALA A 28 5.03 -1.46 9.35
C ALA A 28 4.88 -2.87 8.77
N ARG A 29 5.17 -3.04 7.47
CA ARG A 29 5.11 -4.37 6.83
C ARG A 29 6.26 -5.27 7.26
N CYS A 30 7.47 -4.75 7.42
CA CYS A 30 8.60 -5.51 7.95
C CYS A 30 8.36 -6.01 9.39
N ILE A 31 7.69 -5.21 10.23
CA ILE A 31 7.27 -5.60 11.58
C ILE A 31 6.22 -6.71 11.51
N ALA A 32 5.21 -6.59 10.64
CA ALA A 32 4.21 -7.65 10.45
C ALA A 32 4.81 -9.00 10.01
N HIS A 33 5.93 -8.96 9.28
CA HIS A 33 6.69 -10.13 8.86
C HIS A 33 7.78 -10.58 9.86
N ASN A 34 7.98 -9.87 10.98
CA ASN A 34 9.03 -10.10 11.99
C ASN A 34 10.46 -10.10 11.41
N ILE A 35 10.73 -9.21 10.44
CA ILE A 35 12.04 -9.10 9.77
C ILE A 35 12.65 -7.69 9.86
N TRP A 36 12.00 -6.76 10.55
CA TRP A 36 12.49 -5.38 10.69
C TRP A 36 13.91 -5.33 11.27
N ASP A 37 14.20 -6.09 12.32
CA ASP A 37 15.52 -6.10 12.96
C ASP A 37 16.64 -6.54 12.02
N LYS A 38 16.32 -7.26 10.94
CA LYS A 38 17.30 -7.76 9.94
C LYS A 38 17.50 -6.79 8.78
N ILE A 39 16.55 -5.88 8.60
CA ILE A 39 16.51 -4.93 7.48
C ILE A 39 16.88 -3.51 7.94
N ASP A 40 16.56 -3.14 9.19
CA ASP A 40 16.79 -1.82 9.76
C ASP A 40 18.25 -1.40 9.62
N PRO A 41 18.58 -0.34 8.85
CA PRO A 41 19.94 0.17 8.70
C PRO A 41 20.76 0.33 9.99
N LYS A 42 20.09 0.49 11.15
CA LYS A 42 20.72 0.73 12.45
C LYS A 42 21.12 -0.53 13.21
N THR A 43 20.58 -1.70 12.87
CA THR A 43 20.87 -2.96 13.58
C THR A 43 22.04 -3.72 12.95
N THR A 44 22.50 -4.80 13.57
CA THR A 44 23.54 -5.70 12.99
C THR A 44 23.02 -7.14 12.82
N THR A 45 21.71 -7.35 12.97
CA THR A 45 21.11 -8.68 12.94
C THR A 45 21.21 -9.28 11.53
N GLN A 46 21.81 -10.47 11.44
CA GLN A 46 21.95 -11.19 10.19
C GLN A 46 20.71 -12.05 9.89
N PRO A 47 20.36 -12.21 8.61
CA PRO A 47 19.39 -13.22 8.18
C PRO A 47 19.79 -14.64 8.60
N LEU A 48 18.79 -15.51 8.75
CA LEU A 48 19.04 -16.94 8.98
C LEU A 48 19.84 -17.51 7.81
N ARG A 49 20.85 -18.31 8.13
CA ARG A 49 21.61 -19.06 7.13
C ARG A 49 20.83 -20.31 6.76
N ARG A 50 21.02 -20.77 5.52
CA ARG A 50 20.50 -22.07 5.09
C ARG A 50 21.03 -23.15 6.04
N PRO A 51 20.16 -23.98 6.65
CA PRO A 51 20.62 -25.07 7.50
C PRO A 51 21.54 -26.04 6.75
N THR A 52 22.56 -26.54 7.43
CA THR A 52 23.51 -27.52 6.88
C THR A 52 22.82 -28.87 6.70
N ASP A 53 23.03 -29.52 5.56
CA ASP A 53 22.46 -30.83 5.31
C ASP A 53 23.00 -31.87 6.29
N LEU A 54 22.09 -32.68 6.84
CA LEU A 54 22.45 -33.74 7.78
C LEU A 54 22.92 -34.98 7.02
N ARG A 55 24.02 -35.56 7.49
CA ARG A 55 24.53 -36.82 6.96
C ARG A 55 23.84 -37.99 7.67
N ILE A 56 23.33 -38.94 6.88
CA ILE A 56 22.74 -40.18 7.39
C ILE A 56 23.88 -41.07 7.92
N PRO A 57 23.73 -41.67 9.12
CA PRO A 57 24.63 -42.71 9.64
C PRO A 57 24.79 -43.87 8.64
N ILE A 58 26.03 -44.21 8.27
CA ILE A 58 26.33 -45.27 7.29
C ILE A 58 26.89 -46.48 8.03
N LEU A 59 26.33 -47.67 7.80
CA LEU A 59 26.74 -48.90 8.50
C LEU A 59 28.25 -49.19 8.38
N ALA A 60 28.87 -48.86 7.24
CA ALA A 60 30.30 -49.03 6.98
C ALA A 60 31.20 -48.18 7.91
N ASP A 61 30.68 -47.13 8.55
CA ASP A 61 31.45 -46.27 9.46
C ASP A 61 31.59 -46.90 10.87
N TYR A 62 30.98 -48.06 11.12
CA TYR A 62 30.93 -48.71 12.43
C TYR A 62 31.66 -50.06 12.44
N GLN A 63 32.03 -50.52 13.63
CA GLN A 63 32.82 -51.73 13.82
C GLN A 63 32.08 -53.00 13.32
N ALA A 64 32.65 -53.65 12.30
CA ALA A 64 32.14 -54.90 11.73
C ALA A 64 32.35 -56.10 12.68
N ALA A 65 31.55 -57.16 12.48
CA ALA A 65 31.73 -58.46 13.13
C ALA A 65 32.93 -59.22 12.52
N SER A 66 33.50 -60.15 13.29
CA SER A 66 34.68 -60.92 12.87
C SER A 66 34.47 -61.64 11.54
N GLY A 67 35.30 -61.34 10.55
CA GLY A 67 35.26 -61.95 9.21
C GLY A 67 34.46 -61.18 8.16
N ILE A 68 34.02 -59.95 8.45
CA ILE A 68 33.29 -59.08 7.52
C ILE A 68 34.13 -57.82 7.26
N GLU A 69 34.46 -57.53 6.00
CA GLU A 69 35.22 -56.34 5.61
C GLU A 69 34.34 -55.08 5.52
N GLU A 70 33.11 -55.20 5.03
CA GLU A 70 32.18 -54.07 4.89
C GLU A 70 30.76 -54.47 5.31
N PRO A 71 30.27 -53.99 6.47
CA PRO A 71 28.97 -54.36 6.98
C PRO A 71 27.85 -53.65 6.21
N GLY A 72 27.02 -54.43 5.50
CA GLY A 72 25.84 -53.94 4.78
C GLY A 72 24.55 -54.08 5.57
N ARG A 73 24.58 -54.81 6.70
CA ARG A 73 23.43 -55.04 7.57
C ARG A 73 23.77 -54.80 9.03
N LEU A 74 22.76 -54.42 9.83
CA LEU A 74 22.92 -54.19 11.27
C LEU A 74 23.50 -55.41 12.01
N SER A 75 23.10 -56.63 11.61
CA SER A 75 23.57 -57.87 12.22
C SER A 75 25.03 -58.21 11.91
N GLU A 76 25.62 -57.56 10.90
CA GLU A 76 27.02 -57.74 10.47
C GLU A 76 27.96 -56.80 11.23
N LEU A 77 27.44 -55.94 12.11
CA LEU A 77 28.20 -55.14 13.06
C LEU A 77 28.47 -55.91 14.34
N SER A 78 29.60 -55.61 15.00
CA SER A 78 29.89 -56.09 16.35
C SER A 78 28.84 -55.57 17.35
N ASN A 79 28.72 -56.17 18.53
CA ASN A 79 27.78 -55.69 19.55
C ASN A 79 28.01 -54.21 19.95
N SER A 80 29.27 -53.76 19.94
CA SER A 80 29.63 -52.34 20.13
C SER A 80 29.22 -51.48 18.94
N GLY A 81 29.48 -51.93 17.70
CA GLY A 81 29.08 -51.24 16.47
C GLY A 81 27.56 -51.11 16.33
N GLN A 82 26.81 -52.14 16.69
CA GLN A 82 25.34 -52.11 16.72
C GLN A 82 24.79 -51.09 17.72
N LYS A 83 25.42 -50.97 18.89
CA LYS A 83 25.01 -49.98 19.91
C LYS A 83 25.32 -48.56 19.43
N ALA A 84 26.53 -48.32 18.93
CA ALA A 84 26.94 -47.02 18.41
C ALA A 84 26.09 -46.57 17.21
N PHE A 85 25.77 -47.47 16.28
CA PHE A 85 24.88 -47.15 15.16
C PHE A 85 23.47 -46.79 15.63
N LYS A 86 22.92 -47.51 16.62
CA LYS A 86 21.59 -47.19 17.18
C LYS A 86 21.58 -45.82 17.86
N GLU A 87 22.60 -45.51 18.65
CA GLU A 87 22.74 -44.20 19.31
C GLU A 87 22.88 -43.07 18.29
N ASP A 88 23.68 -43.25 17.23
CA ASP A 88 23.84 -42.23 16.19
C ASP A 88 22.59 -42.09 15.31
N LEU A 89 21.84 -43.19 15.10
CA LEU A 89 20.54 -43.13 14.42
C LEU A 89 19.49 -42.39 15.24
N GLU A 90 19.51 -42.50 16.56
CA GLU A 90 18.70 -41.70 17.48
C GLU A 90 19.12 -40.22 17.45
N TYR A 91 20.41 -39.94 17.51
CA TYR A 91 20.94 -38.58 17.38
C TYR A 91 20.59 -37.95 16.02
N TYR A 92 20.73 -38.71 14.93
CA TYR A 92 20.31 -38.30 13.59
C TYR A 92 18.82 -38.01 13.53
N ARG A 93 17.97 -38.85 14.13
CA ARG A 93 16.51 -38.60 14.16
C ARG A 93 16.19 -37.29 14.90
N MET A 94 16.80 -37.05 16.06
CA MET A 94 16.60 -35.81 16.82
C MET A 94 17.12 -34.59 16.03
N SER A 95 18.30 -34.71 15.44
CA SER A 95 18.90 -33.67 14.59
C SER A 95 18.05 -33.39 13.35
N MET A 96 17.44 -34.42 12.76
CA MET A 96 16.53 -34.29 11.61
C MET A 96 15.29 -33.47 11.95
N GLU A 97 14.70 -33.70 13.13
CA GLU A 97 13.58 -32.87 13.59
C GLU A 97 14.00 -31.41 13.81
N GLN A 98 15.19 -31.17 14.36
CA GLN A 98 15.75 -29.82 14.46
C GLN A 98 15.99 -29.19 13.08
N TYR A 99 16.62 -29.91 12.15
CA TYR A 99 16.86 -29.44 10.79
C TYR A 99 15.56 -29.10 10.07
N LYS A 100 14.50 -29.92 10.22
CA LYS A 100 13.19 -29.63 9.64
C LYS A 100 12.62 -28.33 10.21
N SER A 101 12.72 -28.11 11.52
CA SER A 101 12.29 -26.88 12.19
C SER A 101 13.08 -25.67 11.70
N ASP A 102 14.41 -25.75 11.69
CA ASP A 102 15.30 -24.67 11.25
C ASP A 102 15.10 -24.34 9.77
N ARG A 103 14.91 -25.37 8.93
CA ARG A 103 14.61 -25.21 7.51
C ARG A 103 13.27 -24.53 7.29
N HIS A 104 12.25 -24.92 8.05
CA HIS A 104 10.95 -24.27 7.98
C HIS A 104 11.03 -22.78 8.36
N GLN A 105 11.75 -22.45 9.44
CA GLN A 105 11.96 -21.05 9.84
C GLN A 105 12.74 -20.26 8.77
N TYR A 106 13.81 -20.84 8.21
CA TYR A 106 14.58 -20.25 7.13
C TYR A 106 13.71 -19.99 5.89
N GLU A 107 12.90 -20.96 5.45
CA GLU A 107 12.03 -20.81 4.28
C GLU A 107 10.94 -19.75 4.50
N LYS A 108 10.36 -19.70 5.72
CA LYS A 108 9.40 -18.64 6.10
C LYS A 108 10.04 -17.26 6.04
N GLU A 109 11.26 -17.13 6.56
CA GLU A 109 12.00 -15.87 6.53
C GLU A 109 12.36 -15.45 5.10
N GLN A 110 12.83 -16.38 4.27
CA GLN A 110 13.10 -16.11 2.86
C GLN A 110 11.84 -15.66 2.12
N SER A 111 10.70 -16.31 2.38
CA SER A 111 9.42 -15.88 1.84
C SER A 111 9.09 -14.44 2.25
N SER A 112 9.23 -14.10 3.53
CA SER A 112 9.06 -12.72 4.01
C SER A 112 9.98 -11.73 3.30
N PHE A 113 11.26 -12.07 3.10
CA PHE A 113 12.20 -11.24 2.36
C PHE A 113 11.77 -11.02 0.90
N GLN A 114 11.27 -12.06 0.22
CA GLN A 114 10.76 -11.95 -1.16
C GLN A 114 9.53 -11.04 -1.24
N HIS A 115 8.63 -11.11 -0.25
CA HIS A 115 7.47 -10.20 -0.17
C HIS A 115 7.91 -8.74 -0.03
N ILE A 116 8.87 -8.45 0.86
CA ILE A 116 9.41 -7.10 1.02
C ILE A 116 10.19 -6.63 -0.21
N MET A 117 10.94 -7.52 -0.86
CA MET A 117 11.64 -7.21 -2.10
C MET A 117 10.66 -6.80 -3.21
N THR A 118 9.57 -7.57 -3.38
CA THR A 118 8.50 -7.27 -4.34
C THR A 118 7.81 -5.94 -4.02
N LEU A 119 7.60 -5.65 -2.73
CA LEU A 119 7.07 -4.37 -2.29
C LEU A 119 7.99 -3.22 -2.68
N ILE A 120 9.28 -3.29 -2.37
CA ILE A 120 10.23 -2.22 -2.71
C ILE A 120 10.27 -2.02 -4.23
N GLN A 121 10.29 -3.11 -5.01
CA GLN A 121 10.26 -3.06 -6.47
C GLN A 121 8.98 -2.44 -7.06
N SER A 122 7.85 -2.56 -6.37
CA SER A 122 6.57 -1.98 -6.82
C SER A 122 6.30 -0.59 -6.26
N SER A 123 6.98 -0.18 -5.19
CA SER A 123 6.77 1.08 -4.48
C SER A 123 7.89 2.10 -4.67
N VAL A 124 8.95 1.79 -5.42
CA VAL A 124 10.06 2.71 -5.70
C VAL A 124 10.10 3.05 -7.18
N SER A 125 10.40 4.31 -7.51
CA SER A 125 10.48 4.76 -8.89
C SER A 125 11.53 3.97 -9.70
N PRO A 126 11.33 3.75 -11.01
CA PRO A 126 12.23 2.94 -11.83
C PRO A 126 13.69 3.43 -11.84
N HIS A 127 13.90 4.75 -11.79
CA HIS A 127 15.24 5.33 -11.73
C HIS A 127 15.96 4.93 -10.43
N LEU A 128 15.28 5.04 -9.28
CA LEU A 128 15.87 4.73 -7.98
C LEU A 128 16.12 3.23 -7.83
N LEU A 129 15.24 2.37 -8.37
CA LEU A 129 15.46 0.93 -8.40
C LEU A 129 16.75 0.57 -9.15
N ARG A 130 16.97 1.20 -10.31
CA ARG A 130 18.11 0.87 -11.18
C ARG A 130 19.45 1.33 -10.61
N THR A 131 19.45 2.37 -9.76
CA THR A 131 20.69 2.91 -9.16
C THR A 131 20.92 2.41 -7.73
N CYS A 132 19.88 2.14 -6.95
CA CYS A 132 19.98 1.87 -5.51
C CYS A 132 19.71 0.40 -5.14
N CYS A 133 18.90 -0.31 -5.93
CA CYS A 133 18.43 -1.67 -5.63
C CYS A 133 19.12 -2.72 -6.51
N LEU A 134 20.44 -2.84 -6.35
CA LEU A 134 21.24 -3.80 -7.12
C LEU A 134 21.07 -5.24 -6.56
N PRO A 135 21.04 -6.26 -7.42
CA PRO A 135 20.75 -7.64 -7.02
C PRO A 135 21.85 -8.28 -6.14
N ASP A 136 23.07 -7.73 -6.14
CA ASP A 136 24.19 -8.16 -5.29
C ASP A 136 24.10 -7.60 -3.87
N LYS A 137 23.23 -6.61 -3.64
CA LYS A 137 23.08 -5.91 -2.36
C LYS A 137 21.93 -6.47 -1.53
N THR A 138 22.09 -6.39 -0.23
CA THR A 138 21.06 -6.75 0.74
C THR A 138 19.95 -5.69 0.78
N LEU A 139 18.74 -6.06 1.22
CA LEU A 139 17.63 -5.09 1.39
C LEU A 139 17.98 -3.94 2.34
N ARG A 140 18.83 -4.20 3.34
CA ARG A 140 19.38 -3.19 4.24
C ARG A 140 20.18 -2.14 3.47
N GLU A 141 21.09 -2.58 2.61
CA GLU A 141 21.89 -1.69 1.75
C GLU A 141 21.00 -0.95 0.75
N TRP A 142 19.96 -1.58 0.22
CA TRP A 142 18.98 -0.90 -0.65
C TRP A 142 18.35 0.29 0.08
N ILE A 143 17.88 0.11 1.32
CA ILE A 143 17.27 1.19 2.10
C ILE A 143 18.28 2.31 2.40
N ILE A 144 19.52 1.95 2.76
CA ILE A 144 20.59 2.94 2.98
C ILE A 144 20.83 3.76 1.71
N ASN A 145 20.99 3.10 0.56
CA ASN A 145 21.24 3.77 -0.71
C ASN A 145 20.06 4.64 -1.15
N LEU A 146 18.83 4.18 -0.92
CA LEU A 146 17.62 4.98 -1.17
C LEU A 146 17.59 6.22 -0.28
N LYS A 147 17.88 6.09 1.03
CA LYS A 147 17.95 7.23 1.95
C LYS A 147 18.98 8.26 1.49
N LEU A 148 20.18 7.80 1.11
CA LEU A 148 21.28 8.64 0.67
C LEU A 148 20.97 9.34 -0.66
N THR A 149 20.45 8.60 -1.64
CA THR A 149 20.15 9.13 -2.99
C THR A 149 19.03 10.16 -2.95
N VAL A 150 18.02 9.92 -2.12
CA VAL A 150 16.89 10.84 -1.95
C VAL A 150 17.30 12.06 -1.09
N GLY A 151 18.44 12.01 -0.41
CA GLY A 151 18.99 13.13 0.35
C GLY A 151 18.29 13.37 1.70
N VAL A 152 17.64 12.35 2.25
CA VAL A 152 16.88 12.48 3.50
C VAL A 152 17.80 12.32 4.69
N SER A 153 18.06 13.41 5.40
CA SER A 153 18.69 13.38 6.71
C SER A 153 17.70 13.76 7.81
N ASP A 154 17.91 13.23 9.02
CA ASP A 154 17.07 13.53 10.16
C ASP A 154 17.08 15.05 10.47
N ARG A 155 18.20 15.74 10.17
CA ARG A 155 18.33 17.20 10.25
C ARG A 155 17.48 17.93 9.20
N THR A 156 17.47 17.47 7.95
CA THR A 156 16.69 18.11 6.87
C THR A 156 15.20 17.93 7.06
N GLU A 157 14.75 16.77 7.55
CA GLU A 157 13.33 16.58 7.86
C GLU A 157 12.89 17.41 9.06
N LYS A 158 13.75 17.57 10.07
CA LYS A 158 13.49 18.49 11.19
C LYS A 158 13.33 19.94 10.72
N GLU A 159 14.24 20.42 9.86
CA GLU A 159 14.13 21.80 9.33
C GLU A 159 12.87 21.96 8.47
N ARG A 160 12.55 20.97 7.63
CA ARG A 160 11.33 20.99 6.81
C ARG A 160 10.05 20.99 7.66
N ALA A 161 10.00 20.19 8.72
CA ALA A 161 8.87 20.17 9.66
C ALA A 161 8.72 21.54 10.35
N ARG A 162 9.84 22.15 10.73
CA ARG A 162 9.88 23.52 11.28
C ARG A 162 9.39 24.55 10.27
N GLU A 163 9.86 24.52 9.02
CA GLU A 163 9.41 25.42 7.96
C GLU A 163 7.91 25.29 7.69
N ARG A 164 7.37 24.06 7.66
CA ARG A 164 5.93 23.82 7.51
C ARG A 164 5.13 24.36 8.69
N TYR A 165 5.62 24.19 9.90
CA TYR A 165 5.00 24.75 11.10
C TYR A 165 4.99 26.30 11.06
N LEU A 166 6.12 26.93 10.75
CA LEU A 166 6.19 28.38 10.60
C LEU A 166 5.30 28.89 9.44
N ALA A 167 5.17 28.10 8.37
CA ALA A 167 4.29 28.43 7.25
C ALA A 167 2.80 28.34 7.63
N SER A 168 2.40 27.39 8.47
CA SER A 168 1.01 27.25 8.92
C SER A 168 0.62 28.33 9.94
N LEU A 169 1.59 28.90 10.65
CA LEU A 169 1.41 30.08 11.53
C LEU A 169 1.21 31.40 10.79
N LYS A 170 1.25 31.41 9.45
CA LYS A 170 0.92 32.62 8.68
C LYS A 170 -0.50 33.05 9.01
N PRO A 171 -0.75 34.36 9.25
CA PRO A 171 -2.05 34.84 9.70
C PRO A 171 -3.18 34.40 8.79
N MET A 172 -4.22 33.84 9.38
CA MET A 172 -5.42 33.43 8.66
C MET A 172 -6.06 34.67 8.04
N ARG A 173 -6.25 34.64 6.71
CA ARG A 173 -6.73 35.80 5.94
C ARG A 173 -8.24 35.81 5.76
N THR A 174 -8.88 34.65 5.75
CA THR A 174 -10.28 34.50 5.39
C THR A 174 -11.01 33.63 6.41
N PRO A 175 -12.06 34.14 7.09
CA PRO A 175 -12.82 33.37 8.07
C PRO A 175 -13.46 32.11 7.48
N ASN A 176 -13.85 32.12 6.21
CA ASN A 176 -14.55 30.98 5.58
C ASN A 176 -13.66 29.75 5.31
N GLN A 177 -12.34 29.86 5.51
CA GLN A 177 -11.37 28.75 5.31
C GLN A 177 -10.76 28.28 6.64
N TRP A 178 -11.42 28.61 7.76
CA TRP A 178 -10.88 28.33 9.08
C TRP A 178 -10.66 26.83 9.34
N ASP A 179 -11.47 25.95 8.75
CA ASP A 179 -11.33 24.51 8.90
C ASP A 179 -10.09 23.96 8.20
N THR A 180 -9.84 24.44 6.98
CA THR A 180 -8.69 24.05 6.16
C THR A 180 -7.42 24.55 6.82
N TRP A 181 -7.40 25.83 7.23
CA TRP A 181 -6.26 26.41 7.94
C TRP A 181 -5.98 25.68 9.27
N LEU A 182 -7.02 25.38 10.06
CA LEU A 182 -6.87 24.67 11.33
C LEU A 182 -6.35 23.24 11.13
N ALA A 183 -6.78 22.56 10.06
CA ALA A 183 -6.28 21.22 9.71
C ALA A 183 -4.81 21.25 9.25
N GLU A 184 -4.42 22.23 8.43
CA GLU A 184 -3.03 22.43 8.01
C GLU A 184 -2.11 22.73 9.21
N TYR A 185 -2.58 23.59 10.14
CA TYR A 185 -1.88 23.85 11.39
C TYR A 185 -1.74 22.59 12.25
N ASP A 186 -2.83 21.81 12.43
CA ASP A 186 -2.81 20.57 13.21
C ASP A 186 -1.78 19.57 12.67
N GLN A 187 -1.80 19.37 11.36
CA GLN A 187 -0.90 18.47 10.66
C GLN A 187 0.55 18.92 10.81
N ALA A 188 0.84 20.20 10.58
CA ALA A 188 2.19 20.74 10.69
C ALA A 188 2.71 20.73 12.13
N ALA A 189 1.87 21.04 13.12
CA ALA A 189 2.23 21.01 14.53
C ALA A 189 2.51 19.57 15.00
N THR A 190 1.67 18.62 14.60
CA THR A 190 1.87 17.19 14.91
C THR A 190 3.15 16.66 14.27
N GLU A 191 3.44 17.04 13.02
CA GLU A 191 4.70 16.67 12.36
C GLU A 191 5.92 17.28 13.08
N ALA A 192 5.84 18.54 13.48
CA ALA A 192 6.90 19.21 14.23
C ALA A 192 7.11 18.59 15.62
N GLU A 193 6.06 18.11 16.29
CA GLU A 193 6.13 17.39 17.57
C GLU A 193 6.89 16.06 17.40
N VAL A 194 6.58 15.30 16.34
CA VAL A 194 7.27 14.04 16.02
C VAL A 194 8.78 14.24 15.83
N TYR A 195 9.20 15.32 15.17
CA TYR A 195 10.61 15.65 14.98
C TYR A 195 11.25 16.44 16.14
N SER A 196 10.52 16.64 17.24
CA SER A 196 11.00 17.38 18.43
C SER A 196 11.57 18.76 18.07
N VAL A 197 10.80 19.52 17.29
CA VAL A 197 11.12 20.92 16.95
C VAL A 197 10.98 21.77 18.23
N PRO A 198 11.97 22.62 18.59
CA PRO A 198 11.96 23.39 19.84
C PRO A 198 10.72 24.29 20.00
N GLU A 199 10.26 24.88 18.90
CA GLU A 199 9.13 25.82 18.86
C GLU A 199 7.80 25.18 19.30
N VAL A 200 7.63 23.88 19.07
CA VAL A 200 6.43 23.14 19.50
C VAL A 200 6.60 22.42 20.84
N SER A 201 7.78 22.53 21.46
CA SER A 201 8.04 21.88 22.75
C SER A 201 7.39 22.60 23.93
N GLN A 202 7.10 23.89 23.77
CA GLN A 202 6.55 24.74 24.82
C GLN A 202 5.12 25.15 24.47
N LEU A 203 4.13 24.60 25.17
CA LEU A 203 2.71 24.91 24.98
C LEU A 203 2.45 26.42 25.01
N ASP A 204 3.15 27.15 25.88
CA ASP A 204 3.02 28.59 26.01
C ASP A 204 3.48 29.36 24.77
N ALA A 205 4.60 28.94 24.16
CA ALA A 205 5.11 29.53 22.93
C ALA A 205 4.13 29.26 21.77
N MET A 206 3.71 28.00 21.61
CA MET A 206 2.74 27.60 20.60
C MET A 206 1.42 28.37 20.72
N SER A 207 0.94 28.55 21.95
CA SER A 207 -0.30 29.30 22.20
C SER A 207 -0.13 30.77 21.85
N LYS A 208 1.06 31.38 22.01
CA LYS A 208 1.31 32.77 21.61
C LYS A 208 1.27 32.89 20.09
N ASP A 209 1.98 32.00 19.40
CA ASP A 209 2.07 32.01 17.94
C ASP A 209 0.70 31.75 17.31
N PHE A 210 -0.07 30.81 17.87
CA PHE A 210 -1.44 30.52 17.44
C PHE A 210 -2.36 31.74 17.59
N LEU A 211 -2.32 32.42 18.75
CA LEU A 211 -3.11 33.62 18.99
C LEU A 211 -2.79 34.73 17.98
N VAL A 212 -1.50 34.95 17.70
CA VAL A 212 -1.06 35.93 16.68
C VAL A 212 -1.62 35.58 15.29
N ALA A 213 -1.64 34.30 14.93
CA ALA A 213 -2.13 33.85 13.64
C ALA A 213 -3.66 34.04 13.47
N VAL A 214 -4.44 33.86 14.54
CA VAL A 214 -5.91 33.96 14.49
C VAL A 214 -6.46 35.35 14.86
N GLN A 215 -5.65 36.23 15.47
CA GLN A 215 -6.07 37.54 15.99
C GLN A 215 -6.87 38.38 14.98
N LYS A 216 -6.49 38.36 13.70
CA LYS A 216 -7.16 39.15 12.65
C LYS A 216 -8.56 38.64 12.32
N THR A 217 -8.81 37.34 12.50
CA THR A 217 -10.08 36.72 12.13
C THR A 217 -11.01 36.56 13.33
N ALA A 218 -10.46 36.21 14.50
CA ALA A 218 -11.23 36.00 15.71
C ALA A 218 -10.65 36.80 16.90
N PRO A 219 -10.67 38.15 16.85
CA PRO A 219 -10.05 38.99 17.88
C PRO A 219 -10.69 38.81 19.26
N ILE A 220 -12.02 38.63 19.32
CA ILE A 220 -12.77 38.45 20.57
C ILE A 220 -12.36 37.13 21.25
N TRP A 221 -12.28 36.06 20.48
CA TRP A 221 -11.83 34.77 20.99
C TRP A 221 -10.38 34.80 21.45
N ALA A 222 -9.48 35.43 20.67
CA ALA A 222 -8.07 35.49 20.99
C ALA A 222 -7.82 36.19 22.33
N VAL A 223 -8.51 37.31 22.60
CA VAL A 223 -8.43 38.01 23.89
C VAL A 223 -8.99 37.16 25.02
N ASN A 224 -10.19 36.59 24.85
CA ASN A 224 -10.81 35.75 25.89
C ASN A 224 -9.95 34.52 26.22
N PHE A 225 -9.42 33.86 25.19
CA PHE A 225 -8.53 32.71 25.36
C PHE A 225 -7.22 33.11 26.05
N GLN A 226 -6.66 34.29 25.74
CA GLN A 226 -5.46 34.78 26.40
C GLN A 226 -5.68 35.05 27.90
N GLU A 227 -6.84 35.61 28.27
CA GLU A 227 -7.17 35.99 29.65
C GLU A 227 -7.59 34.80 30.51
N ASN A 228 -8.44 33.92 29.98
CA ASN A 228 -9.12 32.89 30.76
C ASN A 228 -8.82 31.45 30.29
N GLY A 229 -8.41 31.28 29.02
CA GLY A 229 -8.23 29.96 28.40
C GLY A 229 -6.83 29.38 28.55
N ARG A 230 -5.80 30.22 28.42
CA ARG A 230 -4.38 29.81 28.36
C ARG A 230 -3.91 29.03 29.59
N TRP A 231 -4.36 29.45 30.78
CA TRP A 231 -3.93 28.87 32.06
C TRP A 231 -4.92 27.84 32.62
N ALA A 232 -5.88 27.39 31.80
CA ALA A 232 -6.84 26.39 32.24
C ALA A 232 -6.13 25.06 32.57
N ALA A 233 -6.57 24.40 33.65
CA ALA A 233 -6.08 23.08 34.01
C ALA A 233 -6.38 22.08 32.87
N GLY A 234 -5.40 21.27 32.49
CA GLY A 234 -5.54 20.32 31.37
C GLY A 234 -5.38 20.95 29.97
N MET A 235 -4.90 22.20 29.87
CA MET A 235 -4.69 22.84 28.58
C MET A 235 -3.63 22.10 27.76
N SER A 236 -4.08 21.54 26.64
CA SER A 236 -3.23 20.94 25.61
C SER A 236 -3.43 21.67 24.28
N ARG A 237 -2.50 21.47 23.34
CA ARG A 237 -2.67 21.98 21.96
C ARG A 237 -4.01 21.54 21.35
N LYS A 238 -4.38 20.27 21.53
CA LYS A 238 -5.64 19.71 21.03
C LYS A 238 -6.85 20.40 21.63
N GLU A 239 -6.83 20.64 22.94
CA GLU A 239 -7.92 21.34 23.64
C GLU A 239 -8.03 22.81 23.21
N MET A 240 -6.90 23.52 23.04
CA MET A 240 -6.90 24.88 22.47
C MET A 240 -7.56 24.92 21.08
N MET A 241 -7.21 23.96 20.23
CA MET A 241 -7.78 23.85 18.89
C MET A 241 -9.26 23.50 18.89
N ASN A 242 -9.72 22.66 19.83
CA ASN A 242 -11.15 22.35 19.99
C ASN A 242 -11.95 23.59 20.38
N ARG A 243 -11.48 24.37 21.36
CA ARG A 243 -12.14 25.62 21.77
C ARG A 243 -12.19 26.66 20.66
N PHE A 244 -11.14 26.75 19.83
CA PHE A 244 -11.15 27.59 18.64
C PHE A 244 -12.17 27.10 17.61
N ARG A 245 -12.21 25.80 17.34
CA ARG A 245 -13.16 25.17 16.42
C ARG A 245 -14.61 25.44 16.83
N GLU A 246 -14.93 25.29 18.11
CA GLU A 246 -16.28 25.57 18.64
C GLU A 246 -16.67 27.05 18.43
N HIS A 247 -15.78 27.98 18.76
CA HIS A 247 -16.02 29.40 18.52
C HIS A 247 -16.24 29.70 17.03
N MET A 248 -15.37 29.18 16.16
CA MET A 248 -15.49 29.39 14.72
C MET A 248 -16.75 28.73 14.14
N MET A 249 -17.22 27.60 14.67
CA MET A 249 -18.48 27.00 14.24
C MET A 249 -19.70 27.84 14.65
N MET A 250 -19.66 28.51 15.80
CA MET A 250 -20.75 29.37 16.27
C MET A 250 -20.82 30.70 15.49
N HIS A 251 -19.67 31.30 15.16
CA HIS A 251 -19.62 32.62 14.52
C HIS A 251 -19.42 32.57 12.99
N HIS A 252 -18.84 31.49 12.47
CA HIS A 252 -18.55 31.26 11.05
C HIS A 252 -18.91 29.81 10.64
N PRO A 253 -20.21 29.44 10.69
CA PRO A 253 -20.65 28.10 10.36
C PRO A 253 -20.32 27.76 8.91
N LEU A 254 -19.63 26.64 8.71
CA LEU A 254 -19.37 26.10 7.38
C LEU A 254 -20.62 25.37 6.91
N PHE A 255 -21.30 25.92 5.92
CA PHE A 255 -22.39 25.23 5.24
C PHE A 255 -21.80 24.09 4.39
N ARG A 256 -21.48 22.95 5.04
CA ARG A 256 -21.13 21.72 4.33
C ARG A 256 -22.40 21.21 3.66
N SER A 257 -22.56 21.53 2.37
CA SER A 257 -23.61 20.95 1.52
C SER A 257 -23.60 19.42 1.72
N GLY A 258 -24.74 18.88 2.17
CA GLY A 258 -24.83 17.54 2.74
C GLY A 258 -24.55 16.43 1.73
N LYS A 259 -23.30 15.95 1.65
CA LYS A 259 -22.97 14.66 1.02
C LYS A 259 -21.89 13.82 1.71
N HIS A 260 -21.22 14.30 2.78
CA HIS A 260 -20.20 13.50 3.47
C HIS A 260 -20.27 13.65 5.00
N LYS A 261 -21.27 13.03 5.62
CA LYS A 261 -21.33 12.77 7.07
C LYS A 261 -21.05 11.28 7.31
N ALA A 262 -19.80 10.83 7.18
CA ALA A 262 -19.44 9.44 7.49
C ALA A 262 -17.95 9.17 7.78
N ALA A 263 -17.10 10.16 8.10
CA ALA A 263 -15.65 9.92 8.20
C ALA A 263 -14.93 10.49 9.43
N MET A 264 -15.63 11.05 10.42
CA MET A 264 -14.99 11.72 11.57
C MET A 264 -15.63 11.37 12.93
N ALA A 265 -16.19 10.16 13.05
CA ALA A 265 -16.78 9.66 14.30
C ALA A 265 -16.21 8.29 14.69
N ALA A 266 -14.90 8.08 14.51
CA ALA A 266 -14.24 6.80 14.81
C ALA A 266 -13.01 6.92 15.72
N TYR A 267 -12.73 8.10 16.27
CA TYR A 267 -11.63 8.30 17.21
C TYR A 267 -12.15 9.13 18.36
N ASP A 268 -12.74 8.47 19.36
CA ASP A 268 -12.52 8.72 20.79
C ASP A 268 -13.66 8.08 21.61
N GLU A 269 -13.54 6.80 21.93
CA GLU A 269 -14.30 6.21 23.03
C GLU A 269 -13.50 5.06 23.64
N SER A 270 -12.43 5.42 24.35
CA SER A 270 -11.79 4.54 25.32
C SER A 270 -10.98 5.34 26.32
N THR A 271 -11.60 5.73 27.44
CA THR A 271 -11.08 5.61 28.82
C THR A 271 -11.90 6.48 29.80
N HIS A 272 -12.76 5.85 30.61
CA HIS A 272 -12.73 6.00 32.08
C HIS A 272 -13.59 4.91 32.75
N ASP A 273 -12.93 3.98 33.45
CA ASP A 273 -13.52 3.08 34.45
C ASP A 273 -13.87 3.87 35.73
N ASP A 274 -14.97 3.56 36.43
CA ASP A 274 -14.94 2.66 37.61
C ASP A 274 -16.17 2.80 38.53
N THR A 275 -16.90 1.68 38.65
CA THR A 275 -17.53 1.05 39.84
C THR A 275 -18.38 1.85 40.85
N THR A 276 -19.64 1.43 41.00
CA THR A 276 -20.17 0.88 42.28
C THR A 276 -21.37 -0.05 42.09
N LEU A 277 -21.30 -1.16 42.83
CA LEU A 277 -22.21 -2.29 42.99
C LEU A 277 -23.63 -1.90 43.48
N ALA A 278 -24.68 -2.60 43.03
CA ALA A 278 -25.53 -3.45 43.89
C ALA A 278 -26.85 -3.90 43.20
N GLY A 279 -27.14 -5.20 43.30
CA GLY A 279 -28.48 -5.65 43.73
C GLY A 279 -29.48 -6.12 42.67
N GLY A 280 -29.57 -7.45 42.52
CA GLY A 280 -30.83 -8.16 42.79
C GLY A 280 -31.92 -8.20 41.71
N ALA A 281 -32.11 -9.40 41.17
CA ALA A 281 -33.18 -9.85 40.28
C ALA A 281 -34.61 -9.35 40.61
N SER A 282 -35.48 -9.27 39.58
CA SER A 282 -36.61 -10.21 39.46
C SER A 282 -37.57 -9.98 38.25
N TYR A 283 -38.05 -11.10 37.69
CA TYR A 283 -39.25 -11.40 36.88
C TYR A 283 -39.55 -10.71 35.51
N GLN A 284 -39.53 -11.55 34.45
CA GLN A 284 -40.40 -11.52 33.26
C GLN A 284 -41.86 -11.94 33.64
N PRO A 285 -42.96 -11.60 32.91
CA PRO A 285 -43.23 -12.17 31.57
C PRO A 285 -44.22 -11.44 30.58
N LEU A 286 -44.09 -11.82 29.29
CA LEU A 286 -45.09 -12.08 28.22
C LEU A 286 -46.28 -11.14 27.81
N ARG A 287 -46.34 -10.93 26.48
CA ARG A 287 -47.49 -10.94 25.52
C ARG A 287 -48.75 -10.08 25.74
N GLY A 288 -49.14 -9.34 24.68
CA GLY A 288 -50.54 -9.00 24.37
C GLY A 288 -50.76 -7.86 23.36
N THR A 289 -51.02 -8.20 22.09
CA THR A 289 -51.77 -7.42 21.07
C THR A 289 -53.29 -7.33 21.46
N PRO A 290 -54.24 -6.59 20.80
CA PRO A 290 -54.24 -6.04 19.43
C PRO A 290 -55.05 -4.71 19.15
N SER A 291 -55.01 -4.31 17.87
CA SER A 291 -56.10 -3.75 17.03
C SER A 291 -56.46 -2.26 17.06
N SER A 292 -56.28 -1.59 15.91
CA SER A 292 -57.42 -1.16 15.07
C SER A 292 -56.96 -0.88 13.64
N GLY A 293 -57.69 -1.44 12.67
CA GLY A 293 -57.57 -1.22 11.22
C GLY A 293 -57.93 0.22 10.83
N VAL A 294 -57.83 0.65 9.58
CA VAL A 294 -58.55 0.13 8.41
C VAL A 294 -57.90 0.72 7.14
N THR A 295 -57.59 -0.20 6.20
CA THR A 295 -57.74 -0.19 4.73
C THR A 295 -57.25 0.99 3.84
N ALA A 296 -56.49 0.57 2.81
CA ALA A 296 -56.01 1.28 1.61
C ALA A 296 -57.19 1.67 0.64
N PRO A 297 -57.02 2.27 -0.59
CA PRO A 297 -55.93 2.04 -1.55
C PRO A 297 -55.48 3.22 -2.45
N SER A 298 -54.42 2.92 -3.22
CA SER A 298 -53.77 3.70 -4.28
C SER A 298 -54.68 4.27 -5.36
N THR A 299 -54.31 5.43 -5.91
CA THR A 299 -54.53 5.77 -7.32
C THR A 299 -53.38 6.63 -7.86
N ASN A 300 -52.78 6.17 -8.96
CA ASN A 300 -51.99 6.99 -9.87
C ASN A 300 -52.88 8.09 -10.45
N LEU A 301 -52.43 9.34 -10.50
CA LEU A 301 -52.85 10.33 -11.50
C LEU A 301 -51.84 11.49 -11.52
N ASN A 302 -51.23 11.70 -12.68
CA ASN A 302 -50.54 12.93 -13.04
C ASN A 302 -51.52 13.71 -13.94
N PRO A 303 -51.81 14.99 -13.64
CA PRO A 303 -52.23 15.91 -14.69
C PRO A 303 -51.36 17.16 -14.68
N GLY A 304 -50.92 17.54 -15.88
CA GLY A 304 -50.14 18.74 -16.10
C GLY A 304 -50.97 20.01 -16.25
N ASN A 305 -50.20 21.11 -16.27
CA ASN A 305 -50.36 22.33 -17.05
C ASN A 305 -51.37 23.40 -16.58
N THR A 306 -50.86 24.62 -16.33
CA THR A 306 -51.27 25.95 -16.87
C THR A 306 -50.36 26.99 -16.18
N SER A 307 -49.30 27.52 -16.81
CA SER A 307 -49.23 28.54 -17.87
C SER A 307 -49.71 29.94 -17.44
N GLN A 308 -48.77 30.86 -17.16
CA GLN A 308 -48.87 32.23 -17.67
C GLN A 308 -47.52 32.75 -18.20
N THR A 309 -47.57 32.96 -19.51
CA THR A 309 -46.63 33.57 -20.45
C THR A 309 -46.60 35.10 -20.39
N LYS A 310 -45.48 35.72 -20.79
CA LYS A 310 -45.39 36.78 -21.83
C LYS A 310 -43.89 36.97 -22.20
N TYR A 311 -43.43 36.49 -23.36
CA TYR A 311 -43.37 37.16 -24.68
C TYR A 311 -42.16 38.12 -24.80
N ARG A 312 -41.39 38.22 -25.90
CA ARG A 312 -41.34 37.56 -27.22
C ARG A 312 -40.08 38.11 -27.95
N GLY A 313 -39.46 37.34 -28.83
CA GLY A 313 -38.54 37.87 -29.85
C GLY A 313 -37.74 36.80 -30.61
N ARG A 314 -38.18 36.48 -31.83
CA ARG A 314 -37.62 35.49 -32.79
C ARG A 314 -37.70 36.14 -34.19
N PRO A 315 -37.21 35.53 -35.29
CA PRO A 315 -35.85 35.33 -35.82
C PRO A 315 -35.61 36.04 -37.18
N ARG A 316 -34.42 35.89 -37.82
CA ARG A 316 -34.21 35.32 -39.19
C ARG A 316 -32.80 35.57 -39.79
N LYS A 317 -32.17 34.45 -40.24
CA LYS A 317 -31.17 34.16 -41.33
C LYS A 317 -29.94 35.06 -41.61
N GLN A 318 -28.74 34.44 -41.46
CA GLN A 318 -27.50 34.32 -42.30
C GLN A 318 -27.17 35.35 -43.41
N PRO A 319 -25.87 35.60 -43.76
CA PRO A 319 -24.85 34.57 -44.09
C PRO A 319 -23.36 34.81 -43.73
N GLN A 320 -22.60 33.68 -43.70
CA GLN A 320 -21.21 33.36 -44.15
C GLN A 320 -20.07 34.40 -43.91
N THR A 321 -18.82 34.09 -43.51
CA THR A 321 -17.84 32.98 -43.69
C THR A 321 -16.83 33.07 -42.52
N SER A 322 -16.24 32.02 -41.94
CA SER A 322 -15.13 31.23 -42.50
C SER A 322 -14.92 29.91 -41.72
N GLN A 323 -14.53 28.89 -42.48
CA GLN A 323 -14.51 27.46 -42.15
C GLN A 323 -13.32 27.04 -41.26
N ALA A 324 -13.57 26.12 -40.32
CA ALA A 324 -12.62 25.09 -39.90
C ALA A 324 -13.42 23.91 -39.31
N MET A 325 -13.93 23.04 -40.18
CA MET A 325 -14.59 21.80 -39.78
C MET A 325 -13.60 20.64 -39.82
N ARG A 326 -13.48 19.98 -38.66
CA ARG A 326 -13.21 18.54 -38.55
C ARG A 326 -14.05 17.77 -39.56
N LYS A 327 -13.44 16.91 -40.37
CA LYS A 327 -14.17 15.86 -41.08
C LYS A 327 -13.32 14.59 -41.29
N PRO A 328 -14.02 13.46 -41.55
CA PRO A 328 -13.63 12.12 -41.13
C PRO A 328 -12.93 11.33 -42.24
N ALA A 329 -12.34 10.19 -41.87
CA ALA A 329 -11.70 9.27 -42.79
C ALA A 329 -12.73 8.43 -43.56
N GLN A 330 -12.72 8.54 -44.89
CA GLN A 330 -13.28 7.55 -45.83
C GLN A 330 -12.15 6.92 -46.65
N LYS A 331 -12.24 5.58 -46.79
CA LYS A 331 -11.45 4.69 -47.65
C LYS A 331 -11.57 5.04 -49.15
N ARG A 332 -10.51 4.81 -49.96
CA ARG A 332 -10.42 3.71 -50.96
C ARG A 332 -9.25 3.85 -51.98
N SER A 333 -8.45 2.80 -52.11
CA SER A 333 -8.14 1.98 -53.33
C SER A 333 -7.19 0.86 -52.85
N SER A 334 -7.43 -0.46 -52.90
CA SER A 334 -8.02 -1.46 -53.82
C SER A 334 -7.12 -1.93 -54.96
N ALA A 335 -6.34 -2.97 -54.66
CA ALA A 335 -6.05 -4.16 -55.51
C ALA A 335 -5.47 -5.26 -54.57
N GLN A 336 -6.30 -6.00 -53.84
CA GLN A 336 -6.79 -7.36 -54.16
C GLN A 336 -5.70 -8.37 -54.56
N SER A 337 -5.29 -9.19 -53.59
CA SER A 337 -5.33 -10.66 -53.74
C SER A 337 -5.90 -11.26 -52.44
N GLU A 338 -6.64 -12.35 -52.58
CA GLU A 338 -7.69 -12.83 -51.69
C GLU A 338 -7.16 -13.61 -50.48
N GLY A 339 -7.97 -13.66 -49.41
CA GLY A 339 -7.70 -14.55 -48.27
C GLY A 339 -8.29 -14.07 -46.95
N THR A 340 -9.60 -14.22 -46.77
CA THR A 340 -10.30 -14.08 -45.50
C THR A 340 -9.87 -15.19 -44.52
N THR A 341 -9.28 -14.85 -43.37
CA THR A 341 -9.53 -15.58 -42.11
C THR A 341 -9.56 -14.66 -40.89
N SER A 342 -10.63 -14.82 -40.13
CA SER A 342 -11.00 -14.14 -38.90
C SER A 342 -10.06 -14.45 -37.73
N GLY A 343 -9.55 -13.42 -37.05
CA GLY A 343 -9.24 -13.45 -35.60
C GLY A 343 -8.28 -14.52 -35.05
N GLN A 344 -7.61 -15.32 -35.87
CA GLN A 344 -6.68 -16.33 -35.41
C GLN A 344 -5.27 -15.76 -35.31
N LYS A 345 -4.65 -15.97 -34.15
CA LYS A 345 -3.23 -15.73 -33.93
C LYS A 345 -2.45 -16.89 -34.54
N CYS A 346 -1.33 -16.58 -35.19
CA CYS A 346 -0.39 -17.55 -35.72
C CYS A 346 -0.01 -18.58 -34.64
N PRO A 347 -0.18 -19.89 -34.87
CA PRO A 347 0.14 -20.93 -33.88
C PRO A 347 1.63 -20.96 -33.48
N ALA A 348 2.52 -20.44 -34.33
CA ALA A 348 3.96 -20.45 -34.12
C ALA A 348 4.43 -19.25 -33.29
N CYS A 349 4.13 -18.01 -33.72
CA CYS A 349 4.64 -16.80 -33.08
C CYS A 349 3.58 -16.00 -32.30
N TYR A 350 2.34 -16.48 -32.26
CA TYR A 350 1.19 -15.87 -31.57
C TYR A 350 0.83 -14.43 -31.99
N GLN A 351 1.34 -13.97 -33.14
CA GLN A 351 0.98 -12.69 -33.76
C GLN A 351 -0.19 -12.84 -34.73
N TYR A 352 -0.87 -11.75 -35.05
CA TYR A 352 -2.02 -11.77 -35.94
C TYR A 352 -1.59 -11.79 -37.42
N HIS A 353 -1.37 -12.99 -37.94
CA HIS A 353 -1.17 -13.29 -39.36
C HIS A 353 -1.38 -14.79 -39.59
N GLU A 354 -1.51 -15.20 -40.85
CA GLU A 354 -1.58 -16.61 -41.22
C GLU A 354 -0.20 -17.29 -41.12
N LEU A 355 -0.17 -18.57 -40.72
CA LEU A 355 1.07 -19.34 -40.51
C LEU A 355 2.00 -19.31 -41.74
N ARG A 356 1.44 -19.28 -42.95
CA ARG A 356 2.20 -19.21 -44.21
C ARG A 356 2.96 -17.89 -44.39
N ALA A 357 2.47 -16.81 -43.79
CA ALA A 357 3.08 -15.47 -43.82
C ALA A 357 3.96 -15.20 -42.59
N CYS A 358 4.20 -16.19 -41.72
CA CYS A 358 5.02 -16.03 -40.53
C CYS A 358 6.51 -16.08 -40.86
N TYR A 359 7.24 -14.99 -40.65
CA TYR A 359 8.69 -14.91 -40.93
C TYR A 359 9.56 -15.83 -40.04
N TYR A 360 9.08 -16.20 -38.84
CA TYR A 360 9.77 -17.19 -38.00
C TYR A 360 9.64 -18.61 -38.54
N VAL A 361 8.57 -18.88 -39.29
CA VAL A 361 8.37 -20.18 -39.94
C VAL A 361 8.97 -20.13 -41.34
N ASN A 362 8.82 -19.08 -42.12
CA ASN A 362 9.38 -18.98 -43.47
C ASN A 362 10.41 -17.83 -43.53
N PRO A 363 11.68 -18.08 -43.14
CA PRO A 363 12.74 -17.06 -43.17
C PRO A 363 12.95 -16.46 -44.57
N ASP A 364 12.73 -17.24 -45.63
CA ASP A 364 12.91 -16.80 -47.02
C ASP A 364 11.93 -15.70 -47.45
N LEU A 365 10.83 -15.53 -46.72
CA LEU A 365 9.84 -14.47 -46.95
C LEU A 365 10.11 -13.22 -46.08
N ALA A 366 11.12 -13.26 -45.21
CA ALA A 366 11.47 -12.14 -44.35
C ALA A 366 12.17 -11.03 -45.15
N PRO A 367 11.71 -9.78 -45.07
CA PRO A 367 12.43 -8.65 -45.65
C PRO A 367 13.82 -8.49 -45.02
N GLU A 368 14.79 -7.96 -45.78
CA GLU A 368 16.20 -7.85 -45.38
C GLU A 368 16.44 -7.01 -44.09
N TRP A 369 15.50 -6.13 -43.75
CA TRP A 369 15.53 -5.30 -42.54
C TRP A 369 14.89 -5.98 -41.30
N TRP A 370 14.32 -7.17 -41.45
CA TRP A 370 13.62 -7.86 -40.36
C TRP A 370 14.60 -8.68 -39.52
N THR A 371 14.61 -8.42 -38.20
CA THR A 371 15.42 -9.16 -37.23
C THR A 371 14.53 -10.03 -36.34
N PRO A 372 14.78 -11.34 -36.22
CA PRO A 372 13.99 -12.23 -35.37
C PRO A 372 14.19 -11.91 -33.89
N ASN A 373 13.10 -11.92 -33.11
CA ASN A 373 13.17 -11.91 -31.66
C ASN A 373 13.61 -13.30 -31.16
N GLU A 374 14.72 -13.36 -30.44
CA GLU A 374 15.37 -14.58 -29.95
C GLU A 374 14.41 -15.48 -29.16
N ALA A 375 13.65 -14.91 -28.22
CA ALA A 375 12.69 -15.67 -27.39
C ALA A 375 11.52 -16.25 -28.21
N THR A 376 11.09 -15.56 -29.28
CA THR A 376 10.03 -16.07 -30.17
C THR A 376 10.60 -17.11 -31.13
N ASN A 377 11.86 -16.95 -31.55
CA ASN A 377 12.55 -17.88 -32.43
C ASN A 377 12.79 -19.24 -31.74
N GLU A 378 13.28 -19.24 -30.50
CA GLU A 378 13.44 -20.47 -29.70
C GLU A 378 12.12 -21.21 -29.51
N LEU A 379 11.04 -20.46 -29.23
CA LEU A 379 9.70 -21.03 -29.07
C LEU A 379 9.18 -21.66 -30.37
N VAL A 380 9.47 -21.03 -31.51
CA VAL A 380 9.09 -21.57 -32.83
C VAL A 380 9.94 -22.79 -33.20
N GLN A 381 11.25 -22.78 -32.93
CA GLN A 381 12.14 -23.92 -33.16
C GLN A 381 11.75 -25.13 -32.32
N PHE A 382 11.34 -24.93 -31.06
CA PHE A 382 10.85 -25.99 -30.19
C PHE A 382 9.54 -26.63 -30.72
N LYS A 383 8.63 -25.81 -31.27
CA LYS A 383 7.32 -26.27 -31.74
C LYS A 383 7.30 -26.82 -33.15
N TYR A 384 8.16 -26.30 -34.02
CA TYR A 384 8.24 -26.64 -35.43
C TYR A 384 9.69 -26.87 -35.85
N PRO A 385 10.35 -27.94 -35.35
CA PRO A 385 11.71 -28.27 -35.74
C PRO A 385 11.79 -28.51 -37.25
N VAL A 386 12.88 -28.02 -37.84
CA VAL A 386 13.08 -27.81 -39.30
C VAL A 386 12.93 -29.09 -40.16
N HIS A 387 12.79 -30.28 -39.56
CA HIS A 387 12.66 -31.56 -40.27
C HIS A 387 11.24 -31.97 -40.71
N ALA A 388 10.20 -31.16 -40.47
CA ALA A 388 8.82 -31.49 -40.89
C ALA A 388 8.31 -30.62 -42.07
N ARG A 389 9.17 -30.26 -43.02
CA ARG A 389 8.84 -29.36 -44.16
C ARG A 389 8.99 -29.96 -45.55
N GLN A 390 8.73 -31.25 -45.69
CA GLN A 390 8.46 -31.87 -46.98
C GLN A 390 7.32 -32.89 -46.82
N LEU A 391 6.09 -32.41 -46.72
CA LEU A 391 4.86 -33.07 -47.18
C LEU A 391 3.83 -32.01 -47.54
#